data_AF-A0A952DK77-F1
#
_entry.id   AF-A0A952DK77-F1
#
_cell.length_a   1.000
_cell.length_b   1.000
_cell.length_c   1.000
_cell.angle_alpha   90.00
_cell.angle_beta   90.00
_cell.angle_gamma   90.00
#
_symmetry.space_group_name_H-M   'P 1'
#
loop_
_entity.id
_entity.type
_entity.pdbx_description
1 polymer ?
#
loop_
_entity_poly.entity_id
_entity_poly.type
_entity_poly.pdbx_seq_one_letter_code
_entity_poly.pdbx_strand_id
1 'polypeptide(L)' 'MKSKDKKALHEMTVADLNKKLAELELSFAKAQMEKRVGKLTDRRTGSKLADDIARVKTVIRMKEMEA' A
#
# COMPACT_ATOMS: atom_id res chain seq x y z
N MET A 1 0.42 -0.78 7.96
CA MET A 1 -0.82 -0.17 8.53
C MET A 1 -1.13 -0.59 9.96
N LYS A 2 -1.70 0.32 10.76
CA LYS A 2 -2.37 0.00 12.04
C LYS A 2 -3.78 -0.54 11.79
N SER A 3 -4.38 -1.16 12.80
CA SER A 3 -5.73 -1.75 12.73
C SER A 3 -6.83 -0.75 12.34
N LYS A 4 -6.73 0.51 12.80
CA LYS A 4 -7.66 1.59 12.42
C LYS A 4 -7.57 1.90 10.93
N ASP A 5 -6.36 1.98 10.39
CA ASP A 5 -6.13 2.30 8.98
C ASP A 5 -6.73 1.25 8.04
N LYS A 6 -6.71 -0.03 8.46
CA LYS A 6 -7.32 -1.14 7.71
C LYS A 6 -8.83 -0.97 7.57
N LYS A 7 -9.52 -0.56 8.64
CA LYS A 7 -10.97 -0.32 8.62
C LYS A 7 -11.32 0.86 7.70
N ALA A 8 -10.54 1.94 7.78
CA ALA A 8 -10.73 3.12 6.95
C ALA A 8 -10.62 2.84 5.44
N LEU A 9 -9.89 1.80 5.01
CA LEU A 9 -9.83 1.42 3.59
C LEU A 9 -11.19 1.00 3.03
N HIS A 10 -12.04 0.37 3.85
CA HIS A 10 -13.37 -0.06 3.39
C HIS A 10 -14.34 1.11 3.22
N GLU A 11 -14.11 2.23 3.91
CA GLU A 11 -14.94 3.43 3.83
C GLU A 11 -14.54 4.35 2.66
N MET A 12 -13.29 4.24 2.16
CA MET A 12 -12.77 5.04 1.05
C MET A 12 -13.42 4.68 -0.29
N THR A 13 -13.56 5.65 -1.20
CA THR A 13 -14.03 5.36 -2.57
C THR A 13 -12.97 4.59 -3.36
N VAL A 14 -13.38 3.91 -4.45
CA VAL A 14 -12.43 3.22 -5.34
C VAL A 14 -11.42 4.21 -5.94
N ALA A 15 -11.83 5.44 -6.25
CA ALA A 15 -10.95 6.49 -6.74
C ALA A 15 -9.87 6.88 -5.72
N ASP A 16 -10.23 7.00 -4.44
CA ASP A 16 -9.28 7.32 -3.38
C ASP A 16 -8.35 6.15 -3.06
N LEU A 17 -8.85 4.91 -3.14
CA LEU A 17 -8.03 3.71 -3.01
C LEU A 17 -6.98 3.62 -4.13
N ASN A 18 -7.34 3.98 -5.36
CA ASN A 18 -6.40 4.02 -6.48
C ASN A 18 -5.30 5.09 -6.31
N LYS A 19 -5.65 6.28 -5.80
CA LYS A 19 -4.66 7.31 -5.45
C LYS A 19 -3.68 6.80 -4.40
N LYS A 20 -4.22 6.20 -3.33
CA LYS A 20 -3.42 5.63 -2.23
C LYS A 20 -2.54 4.48 -2.69
N LEU A 21 -3.02 3.67 -3.62
CA LEU A 21 -2.24 2.60 -4.26
C LEU A 21 -1.02 3.18 -4.99
N ALA A 22 -1.22 4.23 -5.80
CA ALA A 22 -0.13 4.89 -6.52
C ALA A 22 0.94 5.46 -5.58
N GLU A 23 0.53 6.08 -4.47
CA GLU A 23 1.45 6.60 -3.45
C GLU A 23 2.27 5.49 -2.77
N LEU A 24 1.62 4.36 -2.44
CA LEU A 24 2.29 3.21 -1.85
C LEU A 24 3.26 2.54 -2.82
N GLU A 25 2.90 2.42 -4.10
CA GLU A 25 3.79 1.86 -5.13
C GLU A 25 5.01 2.76 -5.37
N LEU A 26 4.83 4.09 -5.40
CA LEU A 26 5.95 5.03 -5.47
C LEU A 26 6.88 4.89 -4.26
N SER A 27 6.31 4.77 -3.07
CA SER A 27 7.07 4.59 -1.82
C SER A 27 7.84 3.27 -1.81
N PHE A 28 7.23 2.20 -2.34
CA PHE A 28 7.89 0.91 -2.51
C PHE A 28 9.03 0.98 -3.52
N ALA A 29 8.85 1.63 -4.66
CA ALA A 29 9.90 1.83 -5.66
C ALA A 29 11.09 2.60 -5.07
N LYS A 30 10.84 3.69 -4.32
CA LYS A 30 11.88 4.43 -3.60
C LYS A 30 12.62 3.55 -2.60
N ALA A 31 11.90 2.78 -1.79
CA ALA A 31 12.51 1.88 -0.82
C ALA A 31 13.39 0.79 -1.49
N GLN A 32 13.00 0.29 -2.67
CA GLN A 32 13.82 -0.65 -3.45
C GLN A 32 15.11 0.01 -3.97
N MET A 33 15.03 1.25 -4.44
CA MET A 33 16.21 2.01 -4.86
C MET A 33 17.16 2.25 -3.69
N GLU A 34 16.65 2.73 -2.56
CA GLU A 34 17.45 2.95 -1.34
C GLU A 34 18.09 1.65 -0.83
N LYS A 35 17.36 0.53 -0.91
CA LYS A 35 17.89 -0.80 -0.56
C LYS A 35 19.07 -1.17 -1.45
N ARG A 36 18.95 -0.94 -2.76
CA ARG A 36 20.00 -1.25 -3.73
C ARG A 36 21.26 -0.41 -3.52
N VAL A 37 21.10 0.86 -3.14
CA VAL A 37 22.21 1.79 -2.87
C VAL A 37 22.72 1.67 -1.42
N GLY A 38 22.13 0.79 -0.60
CA GLY A 38 22.54 0.58 0.79
C GLY A 38 22.17 1.71 1.75
N LYS A 39 21.30 2.64 1.33
CA LYS A 39 20.81 3.78 2.14
C LYS A 39 19.55 3.46 2.93
N LEU A 40 18.94 2.29 2.70
CA LEU A 40 17.72 1.90 3.41
C LEU A 40 18.03 1.57 4.88
N THR A 41 17.48 2.37 5.80
CA THR A 41 17.68 2.23 7.24
C THR A 41 16.89 1.08 7.84
N ASP A 42 15.60 0.93 7.49
CA ASP A 42 14.73 -0.17 7.96
C ASP A 42 14.51 -1.20 6.84
N ARG A 43 15.10 -2.39 7.01
CA ARG A 43 14.95 -3.53 6.08
C ARG A 43 13.50 -4.04 5.99
N ARG A 44 12.68 -3.81 7.03
CA ARG A 44 11.27 -4.22 7.07
C ARG A 44 10.36 -3.26 6.30
N THR A 45 10.84 -2.09 5.90
CA THR A 45 10.03 -1.10 5.16
C THR A 45 9.51 -1.67 3.85
N GLY A 46 10.34 -2.42 3.12
CA GLY A 46 9.94 -3.07 1.87
C GLY A 46 8.79 -4.06 2.04
N SER A 47 8.89 -4.96 3.03
CA SER A 47 7.81 -5.94 3.27
C SER A 47 6.53 -5.30 3.81
N LYS A 48 6.64 -4.29 4.68
CA LYS A 48 5.48 -3.53 5.18
C LYS A 48 4.72 -2.82 4.05
N LEU A 49 5.44 -2.17 3.13
CA LEU A 49 4.85 -1.52 1.96
C LEU A 49 4.19 -2.55 1.03
N ALA A 50 4.83 -3.68 0.76
CA ALA A 50 4.27 -4.74 -0.07
C ALA A 50 2.95 -5.28 0.50
N ASP A 51 2.92 -5.53 1.82
CA ASP A 51 1.70 -5.96 2.51
C ASP A 51 0.58 -4.91 2.44
N ASP A 52 0.92 -3.63 2.60
CA ASP A 52 -0.06 -2.54 2.54
C ASP A 52 -0.62 -2.36 1.12
N ILE A 53 0.21 -2.51 0.07
CA ILE A 53 -0.23 -2.55 -1.33
C ILE A 53 -1.20 -3.71 -1.57
N ALA A 54 -0.86 -4.91 -1.10
CA ALA A 54 -1.71 -6.09 -1.24
C ALA A 54 -3.08 -5.88 -0.60
N ARG A 55 -3.12 -5.30 0.62
CA ARG A 55 -4.38 -4.99 1.31
C ARG A 55 -5.25 -4.02 0.52
N VAL A 56 -4.68 -2.95 -0.03
CA VAL A 56 -5.44 -1.98 -0.84
C VAL A 56 -6.00 -2.65 -2.10
N LYS A 57 -5.19 -3.47 -2.80
CA LYS A 57 -5.64 -4.24 -3.98
C LYS A 57 -6.79 -5.19 -3.64
N THR A 58 -6.73 -5.87 -2.48
CA THR A 58 -7.83 -6.73 -2.02
C THR A 58 -9.13 -5.95 -1.80
N VAL A 59 -9.06 -4.76 -1.18
CA VAL A 59 -10.26 -3.93 -0.92
C VAL A 59 -10.83 -3.39 -2.22
N ILE A 60 -9.99 -2.94 -3.16
CA ILE A 60 -10.44 -2.52 -4.50
C ILE A 60 -11.19 -3.68 -5.16
N ARG A 61 -10.58 -4.87 -5.20
CA ARG A 61 -11.19 -6.04 -5.84
C ARG A 61 -12.50 -6.47 -5.18
N MET A 62 -12.58 -6.40 -3.85
CA MET A 62 -13.81 -6.65 -3.10
C MET A 62 -14.92 -5.71 -3.54
N LYS A 63 -14.64 -4.40 -3.63
CA LYS A 63 -15.61 -3.38 -4.07
C LYS A 63 -16.05 -3.54 -5.52
N GLU A 64 -15.15 -3.96 -6.41
CA GLU A 64 -15.47 -4.26 -7.80
C GLU A 64 -16.39 -5.48 -7.96
N MET A 65 -16.33 -6.45 -7.03
CA MET A 65 -17.18 -7.65 -7.07
C MET A 65 -18.53 -7.45 -6.38
N GLU A 66 -18.65 -6.45 -5.50
CA GLU A 66 -19.89 -6.06 -4.84
C GLU A 66 -20.73 -5.07 -5.67
N ALA A 67 -20.12 -4.42 -6.67
CA ALA A 67 -20.75 -3.49 -7.61
C ALA A 67 -21.36 -4.23 -8.82
#